data_AF-A0A671KY64-F1
#
_entry.id   AF-A0A671KY64-F1
#
_cell.length_a   1.000
_cell.length_b   1.000
_cell.length_c   1.000
_cell.angle_alpha   90.00
_cell.angle_beta   90.00
_cell.angle_gamma   90.00
#
_symmetry.space_group_name_H-M   'P 1'
#
loop_
_entity.id
_entity.type
_entity.pdbx_description
1 polymer ?
#
loop_
_entity_poly.entity_id
_entity_poly.type
_entity_poly.pdbx_seq_one_letter_code
_entity_poly.pdbx_strand_id
1 'polypeptide(L)'
;KRWLILFHNILWLMWKCLVAIRGRPAVLGCEFTPDSDLSSLVVTWQRQEDSQVIHSFYYQQDNLDRQSPEYHNRTSLYISELGKGNASLRINPVGPKDAGWYLCQVSNAKGTGKALIELDYGGVSLYSEPRLNIHVNSTTVTVQFETEGFPKPEVIWLGENNQNLSYHLEIYNQTEDGLYYIKSSYEAQKPVVIVTFTPKNHLLNQNLQTLMASESCSRWSTEVLSGHAIYFFSFLFSRYNDLIFSLSRHNGSCFLVITT
;
A
#
# COMPACT_ATOMS: atom_id res chain seq x y z
N LYS A 1 -23.30 -9.03 -20.39
CA LYS A 1 -24.28 -8.13 -21.06
C LYS A 1 -24.43 -6.85 -20.26
N ARG A 2 -23.78 -5.76 -20.67
CA ARG A 2 -23.96 -4.34 -20.26
C ARG A 2 -22.66 -3.67 -20.76
N TRP A 3 -22.68 -2.69 -21.66
CA TRP A 3 -23.51 -1.50 -21.65
C TRP A 3 -23.87 -1.06 -23.08
N LEU A 4 -25.17 -0.91 -23.34
CA LEU A 4 -25.72 -0.08 -24.40
C LEU A 4 -26.40 1.08 -23.69
N ILE A 5 -25.86 2.28 -23.83
CA ILE A 5 -26.63 3.52 -23.67
C ILE A 5 -26.19 4.43 -24.81
N LEU A 6 -27.06 4.57 -25.81
CA LEU A 6 -27.01 5.66 -26.78
C LEU A 6 -28.00 6.72 -26.31
N PHE A 7 -27.54 7.93 -25.98
CA PHE A 7 -28.35 9.15 -26.12
C PHE A 7 -27.43 10.37 -26.30
N HIS A 8 -27.50 10.95 -27.51
CA HIS A 8 -27.35 12.36 -27.87
C HIS A 8 -26.15 13.19 -27.31
N ASN A 9 -25.15 13.39 -28.18
CA ASN A 9 -24.39 14.64 -28.39
C ASN A 9 -23.67 15.31 -27.20
N ILE A 10 -23.13 14.55 -26.24
CA ILE A 10 -21.91 14.94 -25.50
C ILE A 10 -21.08 13.65 -25.31
N LEU A 11 -20.03 13.48 -26.12
CA LEU A 11 -19.10 12.36 -26.01
C LEU A 11 -18.25 12.55 -24.74
N TRP A 12 -18.77 12.16 -23.58
CA TRP A 12 -17.95 11.96 -22.40
C TRP A 12 -17.00 10.80 -22.70
N LEU A 13 -15.80 11.11 -23.22
CA LEU A 13 -14.66 10.21 -23.18
C LEU A 13 -14.47 9.86 -21.70
N MET A 14 -14.88 8.66 -21.29
CA MET A 14 -14.62 8.14 -19.95
C MET A 14 -13.11 7.99 -19.77
N TRP A 15 -12.45 9.04 -19.32
CA TRP A 15 -11.10 8.96 -18.80
C TRP A 15 -11.09 8.12 -17.50
N LYS A 16 -10.15 7.19 -17.41
CA LYS A 16 -9.88 6.43 -16.17
C LYS A 16 -8.70 7.08 -15.44
N CYS A 17 -8.83 7.29 -14.14
CA CYS A 17 -7.73 7.72 -13.28
C CYS A 17 -7.15 6.49 -12.56
N LEU A 18 -5.83 6.31 -12.62
CA LEU A 18 -5.09 5.26 -11.92
C LEU A 18 -4.04 5.90 -11.01
N VAL A 19 -3.98 5.46 -9.76
CA VAL A 19 -2.96 5.89 -8.81
C VAL A 19 -1.78 4.93 -8.84
N ALA A 20 -0.58 5.44 -9.11
CA ALA A 20 0.66 4.67 -9.06
C ALA A 20 1.19 4.52 -7.62
N ILE A 21 1.70 3.33 -7.29
CA ILE A 21 2.34 3.03 -6.00
C ILE A 21 3.86 2.94 -6.19
N ARG A 22 4.63 3.58 -5.31
CA ARG A 22 6.10 3.57 -5.38
C ARG A 22 6.64 2.13 -5.32
N GLY A 23 7.57 1.80 -6.21
CA GLY A 23 8.21 0.48 -6.26
C GLY A 23 7.32 -0.66 -6.77
N ARG A 24 6.07 -0.39 -7.12
CA ARG A 24 5.16 -1.35 -7.78
C ARG A 24 5.01 -1.02 -9.27
N PRO A 25 4.73 -2.01 -10.11
CA PRO A 25 4.36 -1.75 -11.49
C PRO A 25 2.99 -1.04 -11.56
N ALA A 26 2.85 -0.08 -12.46
CA ALA A 26 1.54 0.48 -12.83
C ALA A 26 0.98 -0.26 -14.05
N VAL A 27 -0.32 -0.54 -14.07
CA VAL A 27 -1.01 -1.20 -15.18
C VAL A 27 -2.10 -0.30 -15.73
N LEU A 28 -1.84 0.31 -16.88
CA LEU A 28 -2.77 1.19 -17.57
C LEU A 28 -3.76 0.36 -18.38
N GLY A 29 -5.01 0.33 -17.94
CA GLY A 29 -6.05 -0.50 -18.52
C GLY A 29 -6.52 -0.02 -19.89
N CYS A 30 -6.46 -0.88 -20.91
CA CYS A 30 -7.03 -0.62 -22.23
C CYS A 30 -7.72 -1.87 -22.79
N GLU A 31 -9.03 -1.76 -23.00
CA GLU A 31 -9.87 -2.85 -23.51
C GLU A 31 -10.41 -2.48 -24.88
N PHE A 32 -10.55 -3.48 -25.76
CA PHE A 32 -11.04 -3.33 -27.12
C PHE A 32 -11.87 -4.53 -27.55
N THR A 33 -12.67 -4.37 -28.60
CA THR A 33 -13.40 -5.48 -29.20
C THR A 33 -12.42 -6.39 -29.95
N PRO A 34 -12.19 -7.63 -29.50
CA PRO A 34 -11.23 -8.52 -30.15
C PRO A 34 -11.72 -8.92 -31.54
N ASP A 35 -10.77 -9.26 -32.40
CA ASP A 35 -11.02 -9.93 -33.67
C ASP A 35 -10.44 -11.34 -33.61
N SER A 36 -10.97 -12.25 -34.43
CA SER A 36 -10.48 -13.63 -34.51
C SER A 36 -9.04 -13.71 -35.04
N ASP A 37 -8.61 -12.70 -35.81
CA ASP A 37 -7.27 -12.60 -36.34
C ASP A 37 -6.52 -11.39 -35.74
N LEU A 38 -5.31 -11.65 -35.23
CA LEU A 38 -4.43 -10.63 -34.67
C LEU A 38 -3.47 -10.04 -35.71
N SER A 39 -3.45 -10.53 -36.95
CA SER A 39 -2.58 -10.03 -38.02
C SER A 39 -2.73 -8.54 -38.29
N SER A 40 -3.98 -8.04 -38.17
CA SER A 40 -4.34 -6.64 -38.35
C SER A 40 -4.24 -5.80 -37.07
N LEU A 41 -3.89 -6.40 -35.94
CA LEU A 41 -3.87 -5.71 -34.65
C LEU A 41 -2.67 -4.75 -34.57
N VAL A 42 -2.99 -3.49 -34.32
CA VAL A 42 -2.03 -2.43 -34.02
C VAL A 42 -2.42 -1.82 -32.68
N VAL A 43 -1.48 -1.82 -31.73
CA VAL A 43 -1.62 -1.16 -30.43
C VAL A 43 -0.53 -0.10 -30.32
N THR A 44 -0.90 1.10 -29.91
CA THR A 44 0.04 2.19 -29.64
C THR A 44 -0.32 2.88 -28.34
N TRP A 45 0.67 2.99 -27.47
CA TRP A 45 0.61 3.79 -26.25
C TRP A 45 1.49 5.02 -26.40
N GLN A 46 0.94 6.20 -26.12
CA GLN A 46 1.61 7.49 -26.22
C GLN A 46 1.26 8.38 -25.03
N ARG A 47 2.17 9.28 -24.66
CA ARG A 47 1.87 10.43 -23.79
C ARG A 47 0.93 11.38 -24.52
N GLN A 48 -0.10 11.85 -23.86
CA GLN A 48 -1.07 12.76 -24.46
C GLN A 48 -0.52 14.19 -24.60
N GLU A 49 0.37 14.62 -23.72
CA GLU A 49 0.86 16.02 -23.69
C GLU A 49 1.87 16.34 -24.80
N ASP A 50 2.78 15.40 -25.08
CA ASP A 50 3.92 15.61 -25.99
C ASP A 50 4.05 14.51 -27.05
N SER A 51 3.09 13.58 -27.12
CA SER A 51 3.08 12.48 -28.08
C SER A 51 4.30 11.54 -28.01
N GLN A 52 5.04 11.54 -26.88
CA GLN A 52 6.11 10.57 -26.66
C GLN A 52 5.57 9.14 -26.81
N VAL A 53 6.23 8.34 -27.65
CA VAL A 53 5.85 6.94 -27.87
C VAL A 53 6.35 6.12 -26.70
N ILE A 54 5.44 5.41 -26.05
CA ILE A 54 5.71 4.60 -24.86
C ILE A 54 5.86 3.13 -25.22
N HIS A 55 5.00 2.62 -26.11
CA HIS A 55 5.02 1.23 -26.53
C HIS A 55 4.21 1.06 -27.82
N SER A 56 4.69 0.21 -28.72
CA SER A 56 4.00 -0.10 -29.98
C SER A 56 4.06 -1.59 -30.25
N PHE A 57 2.93 -2.15 -30.67
CA PHE A 57 2.79 -3.55 -31.06
C PHE A 57 2.05 -3.62 -32.40
N TYR A 58 2.65 -4.27 -33.38
CA TYR A 58 2.07 -4.50 -34.70
C TYR A 58 2.83 -5.64 -35.40
N TYR A 59 2.21 -6.26 -36.41
CA TYR A 59 2.72 -7.50 -37.01
C TYR A 59 2.99 -8.60 -35.98
N GLN A 60 2.16 -8.67 -34.94
CA GLN A 60 2.20 -9.67 -33.87
C GLN A 60 3.49 -9.65 -33.02
N GLN A 61 4.19 -8.51 -32.97
CA GLN A 61 5.39 -8.32 -32.16
C GLN A 61 5.48 -6.90 -31.59
N ASP A 62 6.27 -6.74 -30.54
CA ASP A 62 6.66 -5.43 -30.02
C ASP A 62 7.60 -4.76 -31.04
N ASN A 63 7.37 -3.48 -31.31
CA ASN A 63 8.19 -2.67 -32.20
C ASN A 63 8.63 -1.41 -31.46
N LEU A 64 9.81 -1.44 -30.85
CA LEU A 64 10.25 -0.45 -29.88
C LEU A 64 11.29 0.54 -30.44
N ASP A 65 11.58 0.51 -31.74
CA ASP A 65 12.59 1.38 -32.37
C ASP A 65 12.32 2.88 -32.18
N ARG A 66 11.03 3.25 -32.08
CA ARG A 66 10.58 4.63 -31.84
C ARG A 66 10.21 4.91 -30.39
N GLN A 67 10.42 3.96 -29.49
CA GLN A 67 10.13 4.13 -28.07
C GLN A 67 11.00 5.25 -27.49
N SER A 68 10.39 6.15 -26.74
CA SER A 68 11.10 7.24 -26.08
C SER A 68 12.06 6.66 -25.02
N PRO A 69 13.30 7.17 -24.90
CA PRO A 69 14.34 6.59 -24.04
C PRO A 69 13.93 6.39 -22.58
N GLU A 70 13.06 7.25 -22.05
CA GLU A 70 12.56 7.19 -20.68
C GLU A 70 11.80 5.90 -20.37
N TYR A 71 11.24 5.23 -21.39
CA TYR A 71 10.42 4.03 -21.25
C TYR A 71 11.15 2.72 -21.63
N HIS A 72 12.41 2.80 -22.10
CA HIS A 72 13.21 1.64 -22.49
C HIS A 72 13.33 0.62 -21.36
N ASN A 73 13.12 -0.66 -21.66
CA ASN A 73 13.17 -1.79 -20.71
C ASN A 73 12.22 -1.67 -19.49
N ARG A 74 11.26 -0.75 -19.54
CA ARG A 74 10.31 -0.51 -18.45
C ARG A 74 8.88 -0.89 -18.81
N THR A 75 8.57 -1.10 -20.10
CA THR A 75 7.19 -1.30 -20.54
C THR A 75 6.97 -2.63 -21.23
N SER A 76 5.77 -3.19 -21.07
CA SER A 76 5.36 -4.45 -21.70
C SER A 76 3.84 -4.52 -21.82
N LEU A 77 3.35 -5.09 -22.92
CA LEU A 77 1.96 -5.51 -23.05
C LEU A 77 1.75 -6.94 -22.51
N TYR A 78 0.52 -7.27 -22.16
CA TYR A 78 0.11 -8.64 -21.84
C TYR A 78 -0.23 -9.39 -23.13
N ILE A 79 0.78 -9.86 -23.86
CA ILE A 79 0.63 -10.47 -25.19
C ILE A 79 -0.41 -11.60 -25.21
N SER A 80 -0.46 -12.42 -24.16
CA SER A 80 -1.44 -13.53 -24.03
C SER A 80 -2.90 -13.08 -23.90
N GLU A 81 -3.15 -11.81 -23.54
CA GLU A 81 -4.47 -11.26 -23.32
C GLU A 81 -4.97 -10.41 -24.51
N LEU A 82 -4.13 -10.15 -25.50
CA LEU A 82 -4.51 -9.40 -26.71
C LEU A 82 -5.66 -10.08 -27.47
N GLY A 83 -5.61 -11.41 -27.59
CA GLY A 83 -6.70 -12.20 -28.21
C GLY A 83 -8.04 -12.12 -27.48
N LYS A 84 -8.04 -11.67 -26.22
CA LYS A 84 -9.24 -11.48 -25.40
C LYS A 84 -9.72 -10.02 -25.38
N GLY A 85 -9.05 -9.13 -26.11
CA GLY A 85 -9.40 -7.72 -26.18
C GLY A 85 -8.75 -6.87 -25.08
N ASN A 86 -7.62 -7.29 -24.52
CA ASN A 86 -6.90 -6.54 -23.49
C ASN A 86 -5.52 -6.09 -23.97
N ALA A 87 -5.36 -4.79 -24.21
CA ALA A 87 -4.14 -4.12 -24.67
C ALA A 87 -3.49 -3.29 -23.54
N SER A 88 -3.70 -3.69 -22.28
CA SER A 88 -3.19 -2.95 -21.13
C SER A 88 -1.67 -2.89 -21.10
N LEU A 89 -1.14 -1.72 -20.72
CA LEU A 89 0.29 -1.47 -20.62
C LEU A 89 0.76 -1.61 -19.19
N ARG A 90 1.82 -2.38 -18.97
CA ARG A 90 2.55 -2.39 -17.70
C ARG A 90 3.77 -1.47 -17.80
N ILE A 91 3.96 -0.60 -16.81
CA ILE A 91 5.16 0.23 -16.62
C ILE A 91 5.83 -0.18 -15.31
N ASN A 92 7.13 -0.54 -15.35
CA ASN A 92 7.88 -1.02 -14.20
C ASN A 92 9.39 -0.72 -14.29
N PRO A 93 10.00 -0.07 -13.29
CA PRO A 93 9.36 0.59 -12.15
C PRO A 93 8.57 1.83 -12.60
N VAL A 94 7.56 2.24 -11.84
CA VAL A 94 6.87 3.54 -12.03
C VAL A 94 7.53 4.61 -11.17
N GLY A 95 7.68 5.82 -11.70
CA GLY A 95 8.32 6.96 -11.05
C GLY A 95 7.55 8.28 -11.23
N PRO A 96 7.95 9.36 -10.53
CA PRO A 96 7.23 10.64 -10.55
C PRO A 96 7.07 11.25 -11.94
N LYS A 97 8.06 11.04 -12.82
CA LYS A 97 8.03 11.55 -14.21
C LYS A 97 7.03 10.82 -15.11
N ASP A 98 6.50 9.69 -14.66
CA ASP A 98 5.47 8.96 -15.41
C ASP A 98 4.08 9.54 -15.13
N ALA A 99 3.91 10.50 -14.20
CA ALA A 99 2.63 11.15 -13.97
C ALA A 99 2.12 11.88 -15.22
N GLY A 100 0.82 11.78 -15.50
CA GLY A 100 0.17 12.49 -16.61
C GLY A 100 -0.80 11.62 -17.39
N TRP A 101 -1.15 12.07 -18.58
CA TRP A 101 -2.16 11.48 -19.44
C TRP A 101 -1.55 10.58 -20.50
N TYR A 102 -2.14 9.41 -20.64
CA TYR A 102 -1.75 8.34 -21.54
C TYR A 102 -2.86 8.05 -22.53
N LEU A 103 -2.52 7.98 -23.81
CA LEU A 103 -3.41 7.61 -24.89
C LEU A 103 -3.10 6.16 -25.32
N CYS A 104 -4.09 5.30 -25.14
CA CYS A 104 -4.13 4.00 -25.82
C CYS A 104 -4.89 4.15 -27.13
N GLN A 105 -4.28 3.74 -28.24
CA GLN A 105 -4.94 3.60 -29.53
C GLN A 105 -4.81 2.15 -30.00
N VAL A 106 -5.96 1.53 -30.32
CA VAL A 106 -6.01 0.16 -30.85
C VAL A 106 -6.75 0.15 -32.17
N SER A 107 -6.16 -0.45 -33.19
CA SER A 107 -6.74 -0.64 -34.52
C SER A 107 -6.73 -2.12 -34.88
N ASN A 108 -7.86 -2.64 -35.37
CA ASN A 108 -8.00 -3.98 -35.92
C ASN A 108 -9.10 -4.00 -37.01
N ALA A 109 -9.47 -5.18 -37.51
CA ALA A 109 -10.53 -5.33 -38.51
C ALA A 109 -11.92 -4.80 -38.07
N LYS A 110 -12.17 -4.60 -36.76
CA LYS A 110 -13.42 -4.01 -36.25
C LYS A 110 -13.41 -2.49 -36.24
N GLY A 111 -12.25 -1.87 -36.47
CA GLY A 111 -12.09 -0.41 -36.51
C GLY A 111 -10.97 0.06 -35.58
N THR A 112 -10.98 1.36 -35.27
CA THR A 112 -10.01 2.00 -34.38
C THR A 112 -10.71 2.61 -33.17
N GLY A 113 -10.20 2.29 -31.99
CA GLY A 113 -10.63 2.85 -30.71
C GLY A 113 -9.51 3.62 -30.03
N LYS A 114 -9.88 4.58 -29.18
CA LYS A 114 -8.95 5.34 -28.34
C LYS A 114 -9.46 5.39 -26.91
N ALA A 115 -8.56 5.34 -25.94
CA ALA A 115 -8.84 5.52 -24.53
C ALA A 115 -7.79 6.44 -23.89
N LEU A 116 -8.25 7.35 -23.04
CA LEU A 116 -7.39 8.23 -22.24
C LEU A 116 -7.35 7.74 -20.79
N ILE A 117 -6.14 7.62 -20.25
CA ILE A 117 -5.89 7.19 -18.88
C ILE A 117 -5.01 8.25 -18.22
N GLU A 118 -5.44 8.78 -17.09
CA GLU A 118 -4.60 9.60 -16.22
C GLU A 118 -3.86 8.68 -15.26
N LEU A 119 -2.53 8.72 -15.31
CA LEU A 119 -1.68 8.14 -14.28
C LEU A 119 -1.36 9.24 -13.29
N ASP A 120 -2.04 9.23 -12.15
CA ASP A 120 -1.65 10.05 -11.02
C ASP A 120 -0.48 9.35 -10.31
N TYR A 121 0.70 9.97 -10.37
CA TYR A 121 1.78 9.57 -9.48
C TYR A 121 1.58 10.26 -8.14
N GLY A 122 0.71 9.68 -7.32
CA GLY A 122 0.50 10.16 -5.96
C GLY A 122 1.73 9.96 -5.05
N GLY A 123 2.85 9.41 -5.56
CA GLY A 123 3.98 9.04 -4.69
C GLY A 123 3.53 8.13 -3.54
N VAL A 124 2.43 7.38 -3.73
CA VAL A 124 1.78 6.66 -2.64
C VAL A 124 2.70 5.54 -2.23
N SER A 125 3.47 5.77 -1.18
CA SER A 125 4.02 4.67 -0.39
C SER A 125 2.90 4.20 0.52
N LEU A 126 2.63 2.89 0.49
CA LEU A 126 1.89 2.25 1.57
C LEU A 126 2.55 2.69 2.89
N TYR A 127 1.74 2.99 3.91
CA TYR A 127 2.30 3.29 5.22
C TYR A 127 3.27 2.16 5.62
N SER A 128 4.47 2.54 6.05
CA SER A 128 5.41 1.57 6.61
C SER A 128 4.79 0.92 7.84
N GLU A 129 5.22 -0.30 8.17
CA GLU A 129 4.82 -0.92 9.44
C GLU A 129 5.10 0.05 10.60
N PRO A 130 4.10 0.42 11.42
CA PRO A 130 4.29 1.39 12.48
C PRO A 130 5.30 0.92 13.53
N ARG A 131 6.25 1.78 13.86
CA ARG A 131 7.23 1.55 14.92
C ARG A 131 6.62 1.95 16.26
N LEU A 132 6.66 1.03 17.23
CA LEU A 132 6.16 1.24 18.59
C LEU A 132 7.30 1.68 19.52
N ASN A 133 7.13 2.83 20.16
CA ASN A 133 7.99 3.34 21.21
C ASN A 133 7.17 3.49 22.51
N ILE A 134 7.68 2.94 23.62
CA ILE A 134 7.03 3.00 24.92
C ILE A 134 7.94 3.75 25.89
N HIS A 135 7.37 4.75 26.57
CA HIS A 135 8.06 5.50 27.62
C HIS A 135 7.29 5.37 28.93
N VAL A 136 7.95 4.88 29.97
CA VAL A 136 7.33 4.68 31.29
C VAL A 136 7.87 5.75 32.24
N ASN A 137 6.97 6.60 32.72
CA ASN A 137 7.20 7.53 33.82
C ASN A 137 6.70 6.93 35.14
N SER A 138 6.99 7.59 36.25
CA SER A 138 6.61 7.13 37.60
C SER A 138 5.10 6.91 37.77
N THR A 139 4.28 7.60 36.99
CA THR A 139 2.81 7.61 37.14
C THR A 139 2.06 7.39 35.83
N THR A 140 2.73 7.51 34.69
CA THR A 140 2.10 7.43 33.37
C THR A 140 2.92 6.61 32.41
N VAL A 141 2.24 5.98 31.46
CA VAL A 141 2.85 5.25 30.36
C VAL A 141 2.49 5.96 29.07
N THR A 142 3.50 6.45 28.36
CA THR A 142 3.33 7.04 27.04
C THR A 142 3.58 5.98 25.97
N VAL A 143 2.57 5.75 25.13
CA VAL A 143 2.65 4.89 23.96
C VAL A 143 2.75 5.77 22.74
N GLN A 144 3.77 5.56 21.90
CA GLN A 144 4.01 6.35 20.71
C GLN A 144 4.19 5.46 19.49
N PHE A 145 3.48 5.78 18.42
CA PHE A 145 3.67 5.18 17.10
C PHE A 145 4.30 6.17 16.14
N GLU A 146 5.23 5.65 15.33
CA GLU A 146 5.88 6.37 14.24
C GLU A 146 5.73 5.57 12.95
N THR A 147 5.27 6.21 11.89
CA THR A 147 5.14 5.61 10.55
C THR A 147 5.38 6.67 9.48
N GLU A 148 5.72 6.25 8.28
CA GLU A 148 5.85 7.10 7.12
C GLU A 148 4.95 6.60 5.99
N GLY A 149 4.35 7.51 5.23
CA GLY A 149 3.54 7.13 4.08
C GLY A 149 2.82 8.29 3.44
N PHE A 150 2.01 7.98 2.43
CA PHE A 150 1.19 8.96 1.72
C PHE A 150 -0.18 8.34 1.43
N PRO A 151 -1.27 9.12 1.32
CA PRO A 151 -1.39 10.57 1.54
C PRO A 151 -1.32 10.91 3.03
N LYS A 152 -1.64 12.16 3.38
CA LYS A 152 -1.81 12.56 4.78
C LYS A 152 -2.85 11.64 5.44
N PRO A 153 -2.51 10.91 6.52
CA PRO A 153 -3.47 10.02 7.18
C PRO A 153 -4.52 10.79 7.97
N GLU A 154 -5.65 10.10 8.17
CA GLU A 154 -6.45 10.24 9.37
C GLU A 154 -5.95 9.22 10.39
N VAL A 155 -5.68 9.67 11.62
CA VAL A 155 -5.23 8.81 12.73
C VAL A 155 -6.33 8.70 13.77
N ILE A 156 -6.57 7.49 14.26
CA ILE A 156 -7.49 7.24 15.37
C ILE A 156 -6.80 6.32 16.37
N TRP A 157 -6.97 6.65 17.65
CA TRP A 157 -6.66 5.79 18.78
C TRP A 157 -7.94 5.26 19.39
N LEU A 158 -8.04 3.93 19.48
CA LEU A 158 -9.17 3.24 20.09
C LEU A 158 -8.69 2.53 21.36
N GLY A 159 -9.47 2.63 22.44
CA GLY A 159 -9.26 1.85 23.66
C GLY A 159 -9.96 0.48 23.62
N GLU A 160 -9.92 -0.26 24.73
CA GLU A 160 -10.48 -1.62 24.89
C GLU A 160 -11.90 -1.83 24.33
N ASN A 161 -12.80 -0.85 24.44
CA ASN A 161 -14.19 -0.96 23.99
C ASN A 161 -14.46 -0.09 22.73
N ASN A 162 -13.45 0.11 21.88
CA ASN A 162 -13.53 0.98 20.70
C ASN A 162 -13.91 2.43 21.02
N GLN A 163 -13.71 2.90 22.26
CA GLN A 163 -13.85 4.32 22.56
C GLN A 163 -12.69 5.12 21.95
N ASN A 164 -13.02 6.28 21.37
CA ASN A 164 -12.00 7.22 20.88
C ASN A 164 -11.20 7.79 22.05
N LEU A 165 -9.88 7.69 21.96
CA LEU A 165 -8.96 8.24 22.95
C LEU A 165 -8.47 9.62 22.52
N SER A 166 -8.14 10.47 23.49
CA SER A 166 -7.43 11.72 23.24
C SER A 166 -5.95 11.43 23.06
N TYR A 167 -5.34 11.92 21.98
CA TYR A 167 -3.96 11.65 21.62
C TYR A 167 -3.28 12.94 21.11
N HIS A 168 -1.96 12.91 21.10
CA HIS A 168 -1.13 13.91 20.44
C HIS A 168 -0.70 13.41 19.05
N LEU A 169 -0.71 14.29 18.05
CA LEU A 169 -0.40 13.95 16.66
C LEU A 169 0.47 15.03 16.02
N GLU A 170 1.60 14.59 15.49
CA GLU A 170 2.56 15.39 14.76
C GLU A 170 2.70 14.79 13.36
N ILE A 171 2.52 15.62 12.33
CA ILE A 171 2.68 15.24 10.94
C ILE A 171 3.69 16.19 10.30
N TYR A 172 4.78 15.63 9.80
CA TYR A 172 5.84 16.37 9.10
C TYR A 172 5.83 15.99 7.62
N ASN A 173 5.96 16.98 6.74
CA ASN A 173 6.11 16.75 5.30
C ASN A 173 7.58 16.53 4.99
N GLN A 174 7.96 15.36 4.48
CA GLN A 174 9.29 15.12 3.94
C GLN A 174 9.31 15.57 2.47
N THR A 175 10.08 16.63 2.21
CA THR A 175 10.09 17.32 0.92
C THR A 175 10.87 16.59 -0.18
N GLU A 176 11.78 15.67 0.17
CA GLU A 176 12.60 14.96 -0.80
C GLU A 176 11.88 13.74 -1.41
N ASP A 177 11.09 13.03 -0.61
CA ASP A 177 10.41 11.79 -1.01
C ASP A 177 8.90 11.94 -1.22
N GLY A 178 8.34 13.08 -0.78
CA GLY A 178 6.90 13.38 -0.83
C GLY A 178 6.07 12.65 0.23
N LEU A 179 6.70 12.00 1.21
CA LEU A 179 6.03 11.23 2.26
C LEU A 179 5.70 12.08 3.49
N TYR A 180 4.65 11.70 4.19
CA TYR A 180 4.34 12.22 5.52
C TYR A 180 5.00 11.34 6.58
N TYR A 181 5.79 11.95 7.46
CA TYR A 181 6.23 11.32 8.69
C TYR A 181 5.20 11.60 9.78
N ILE A 182 4.66 10.54 10.37
CA ILE A 182 3.53 10.58 11.28
C ILE A 182 4.00 10.07 12.63
N LYS A 183 3.88 10.91 13.65
CA LYS A 183 4.17 10.57 15.02
C LYS A 183 2.94 10.83 15.86
N SER A 184 2.43 9.81 16.52
CA SER A 184 1.26 9.94 17.38
C SER A 184 1.49 9.28 18.72
N SER A 185 1.08 9.95 19.80
CA SER A 185 1.29 9.47 21.16
C SER A 185 0.05 9.56 22.03
N TYR A 186 -0.17 8.51 22.82
CA TYR A 186 -1.22 8.41 23.82
C TYR A 186 -0.60 8.25 25.21
N GLU A 187 -1.08 9.02 26.18
CA GLU A 187 -0.65 8.92 27.57
C GLU A 187 -1.70 8.17 28.40
N ALA A 188 -1.32 7.00 28.90
CA ALA A 188 -2.16 6.16 29.73
C ALA A 188 -1.82 6.33 31.21
N GLN A 189 -2.87 6.44 32.03
CA GLN A 189 -2.77 6.48 33.50
C GLN A 189 -2.92 5.10 34.14
N LYS A 190 -3.31 4.08 33.37
CA LYS A 190 -3.56 2.71 33.84
C LYS A 190 -2.55 1.73 33.23
N PRO A 191 -2.18 0.65 33.95
CA PRO A 191 -1.17 -0.31 33.50
C PRO A 191 -1.66 -1.25 32.38
N VAL A 192 -2.99 -1.37 32.18
CA VAL A 192 -3.60 -2.15 31.10
C VAL A 192 -4.03 -1.18 30.01
N VAL A 193 -3.41 -1.30 28.85
CA VAL A 193 -3.64 -0.43 27.70
C VAL A 193 -3.78 -1.32 26.48
N ILE A 194 -5.02 -1.54 26.06
CA ILE A 194 -5.30 -2.03 24.70
C ILE A 194 -5.53 -0.81 23.83
N VAL A 195 -4.62 -0.57 22.91
CA VAL A 195 -4.70 0.55 21.98
C VAL A 195 -4.48 0.11 20.56
N THR A 196 -5.36 0.59 19.68
CA THR A 196 -5.28 0.36 18.25
C THR A 196 -4.93 1.67 17.54
N PHE A 197 -3.79 1.68 16.83
CA PHE A 197 -3.41 2.76 15.93
C PHE A 197 -3.89 2.42 14.51
N THR A 198 -4.72 3.29 13.93
CA THR A 198 -5.25 3.09 12.57
C THR A 198 -4.95 4.30 11.68
N PRO A 199 -3.86 4.29 10.89
CA PRO A 199 -3.69 5.25 9.81
C PRO A 199 -4.59 4.83 8.64
N LYS A 200 -5.47 5.74 8.23
CA LYS A 200 -6.37 5.51 7.07
C LYS A 200 -5.80 6.16 5.81
N ASN A 201 -5.76 5.40 4.72
CA ASN A 201 -5.49 5.89 3.37
C ASN A 201 -6.77 5.82 2.54
N HIS A 202 -7.47 6.95 2.43
CA HIS A 202 -8.72 7.05 1.67
C HIS A 202 -8.55 6.87 0.16
N LEU A 203 -7.33 7.04 -0.38
CA LEU A 203 -7.05 6.87 -1.82
C LEU A 203 -6.84 5.40 -2.20
N LEU A 204 -6.31 4.59 -1.28
CA LEU A 204 -6.04 3.16 -1.50
C LEU A 204 -7.01 2.22 -0.77
N ASN A 205 -8.02 2.74 -0.06
CA ASN A 205 -8.88 1.98 0.86
C ASN A 205 -8.08 1.12 1.85
N GLN A 206 -6.89 1.58 2.25
CA GLN A 206 -6.01 0.84 3.16
C GLN A 206 -6.23 1.33 4.60
N ASN A 207 -6.42 0.36 5.52
CA ASN A 207 -6.42 0.59 6.96
C ASN A 207 -5.37 -0.34 7.57
N LEU A 208 -4.29 0.20 8.12
CA LEU A 208 -3.39 -0.59 8.97
C LEU A 208 -3.95 -0.57 10.39
N GLN A 209 -3.87 -1.68 11.10
CA GLN A 209 -4.26 -1.75 12.51
C GLN A 209 -3.10 -2.35 13.28
N THR A 210 -2.53 -1.55 14.17
CA THR A 210 -1.49 -2.03 15.09
C THR A 210 -2.06 -2.08 16.49
N LEU A 211 -2.06 -3.28 17.08
CA LEU A 211 -2.57 -3.55 18.42
C LEU A 211 -1.40 -3.60 19.41
N MET A 212 -1.50 -2.81 20.48
CA MET A 212 -0.71 -3.02 21.69
C MET A 212 -1.66 -3.50 22.77
N ALA A 213 -1.29 -4.56 23.49
CA ALA A 213 -1.96 -5.00 24.70
C ALA A 213 -0.91 -5.13 25.81
N SER A 214 -1.10 -4.41 26.92
CA SER A 214 -0.32 -4.63 28.14
C SER A 214 -1.17 -5.34 29.18
N GLU A 215 -0.65 -6.43 29.76
CA GLU A 215 -1.29 -7.07 30.90
C GLU A 215 -0.79 -6.45 32.21
N SER A 216 -1.71 -6.20 33.14
CA SER A 216 -1.37 -5.86 34.53
C SER A 216 -0.86 -7.11 35.24
N CYS A 217 0.45 -7.19 35.47
CA CYS A 217 1.01 -8.19 36.38
C CYS A 217 0.84 -7.72 37.84
N SER A 218 -0.23 -8.17 38.49
CA SER A 218 -0.58 -7.81 39.88
C SER A 218 0.03 -8.76 40.93
N ARG A 219 1.34 -9.04 40.84
CA ARG A 219 2.23 -9.45 41.95
C ARG A 219 3.60 -9.83 41.40
N TRP A 220 4.64 -9.09 41.79
CA TRP A 220 6.02 -9.51 41.58
C TRP A 220 6.44 -10.39 42.75
N SER A 221 6.78 -11.65 42.50
CA SER A 221 7.54 -12.47 43.43
C SER A 221 8.87 -12.81 42.77
N THR A 222 9.96 -12.22 43.25
CA THR A 222 11.31 -12.59 42.83
C THR A 222 11.70 -13.89 43.52
N GLU A 223 11.54 -15.02 42.84
CA GLU A 223 12.20 -16.27 43.24
C GLU A 223 13.06 -16.77 42.07
N VAL A 224 14.36 -16.91 42.34
CA VAL A 224 15.30 -17.59 41.44
C VAL A 224 15.13 -19.09 41.67
N LEU A 225 14.33 -19.75 40.83
CA LEU A 225 14.16 -21.20 40.90
C LEU A 225 15.14 -21.89 39.94
N SER A 226 16.19 -22.47 40.53
CA SER A 226 17.12 -23.37 39.89
C SER A 226 16.45 -24.72 39.61
N GLY A 227 16.36 -25.09 38.33
CA GLY A 227 16.13 -26.45 37.85
C GLY A 227 14.75 -27.02 38.19
N HIS A 228 13.88 -27.12 37.19
CA HIS A 228 13.06 -28.29 36.82
C HIS A 228 12.09 -27.81 35.72
N ALA A 229 11.93 -28.62 34.67
CA ALA A 229 11.14 -28.28 33.50
C ALA A 229 9.64 -28.19 33.86
N ILE A 230 9.07 -27.00 33.77
CA ILE A 230 7.63 -26.73 33.91
C ILE A 230 7.14 -26.22 32.55
N TYR A 231 6.13 -26.89 32.00
CA TYR A 231 5.50 -26.52 30.73
C TYR A 231 4.71 -25.22 30.90
N PHE A 232 5.11 -24.18 30.17
CA PHE A 232 4.45 -22.87 30.17
C PHE A 232 3.56 -22.71 28.93
N PHE A 233 2.35 -22.19 29.12
CA PHE A 233 1.50 -21.70 28.03
C PHE A 233 1.94 -20.26 27.70
N SER A 234 2.74 -20.11 26.64
CA SER A 234 3.28 -18.83 26.17
C SER A 234 2.29 -18.10 25.27
N PHE A 235 1.91 -16.87 25.64
CA PHE A 235 1.08 -15.98 24.82
C PHE A 235 1.78 -14.62 24.70
N LEU A 236 2.70 -14.49 23.73
CA LEU A 236 3.21 -13.27 23.08
C LEU A 236 4.66 -13.52 22.67
N PHE A 237 4.94 -13.35 21.38
CA PHE A 237 6.28 -13.42 20.82
C PHE A 237 6.68 -12.03 20.34
N SER A 238 7.75 -11.47 20.90
CA SER A 238 8.50 -10.37 20.29
C SER A 238 9.98 -10.74 20.27
N ARG A 239 10.62 -10.61 19.11
CA ARG A 239 12.01 -11.03 18.87
C ARG A 239 12.88 -9.77 18.79
N TYR A 240 13.91 -9.67 19.63
CA TYR A 240 14.90 -8.58 19.59
C TYR A 240 16.30 -9.12 19.90
N ASN A 241 17.25 -8.97 18.96
CA ASN A 241 18.65 -9.44 19.08
C ASN A 241 18.80 -10.88 19.60
N ASP A 242 18.22 -11.86 18.89
CA ASP A 242 18.24 -13.31 19.21
C ASP A 242 17.65 -13.72 20.57
N LEU A 243 17.24 -12.77 21.41
CA LEU A 243 16.57 -13.05 22.67
C LEU A 243 15.06 -13.16 22.45
N ILE A 244 14.50 -14.27 22.92
CA ILE A 244 13.05 -14.49 22.95
C ILE A 244 12.56 -14.09 24.33
N PHE A 245 11.72 -13.06 24.35
CA PHE A 245 11.01 -12.64 25.55
C PHE A 245 9.65 -13.31 25.56
N SER A 246 9.42 -14.17 26.54
CA SER A 246 8.13 -14.81 26.74
C SER A 246 7.59 -14.43 28.12
N LEU A 247 6.33 -13.98 28.14
CA LEU A 247 5.58 -13.85 29.37
C LEU A 247 4.91 -15.20 29.66
N SER A 248 5.13 -15.70 30.86
CA SER A 248 4.60 -16.99 31.30
C SER A 248 3.81 -16.86 32.59
N ARG A 249 2.73 -17.62 32.72
CA ARG A 249 1.85 -17.63 33.89
C ARG A 249 1.89 -18.99 34.59
N HIS A 250 2.19 -18.99 35.90
CA HIS A 250 2.15 -20.20 36.73
C HIS A 250 1.60 -19.89 38.13
N ASN A 251 0.58 -20.64 38.56
CA ASN A 251 -0.11 -20.47 39.85
C ASN A 251 -0.52 -19.02 40.18
N GLY A 252 -0.95 -18.27 39.17
CA GLY A 252 -1.42 -16.90 39.35
C GLY A 252 -0.34 -15.82 39.38
N SER A 253 0.94 -16.18 39.28
CA SER A 253 2.06 -15.25 39.12
C SER A 253 2.54 -15.22 37.66
N CYS A 254 2.97 -14.05 37.18
CA CYS A 254 3.60 -13.93 35.86
C CYS A 254 5.12 -13.83 35.99
N PHE A 255 5.81 -14.48 35.06
CA PHE A 255 7.25 -14.58 34.98
C PHE A 255 7.69 -14.03 33.62
N LEU A 256 8.72 -13.19 33.62
CA LEU A 256 9.43 -12.82 32.41
C LEU A 256 10.52 -13.88 32.18
N VAL A 257 10.35 -14.68 31.15
CA VAL A 257 11.31 -15.72 30.78
C VAL A 257 12.11 -15.21 29.58
N ILE A 258 13.42 -15.10 29.80
CA ILE A 258 14.40 -14.69 28.78
C ILE A 258 15.14 -15.95 28.35
N THR A 259 14.98 -16.36 27.10
CA THR A 259 15.75 -17.47 26.50
C THR A 259 16.68 -16.93 25.42
N THR A 260 17.94 -17.36 25.46
CA THR A 260 18.96 -17.21 24.42
C THR A 260 18.83 -18.29 23.36
#